data_AF-A0A1L5KMG6-F1
#
_entry.id   AF-A0A1L5KMG6-F1
#
_cell.length_a   1.000
_cell.length_b   1.000
_cell.length_c   1.000
_cell.angle_alpha   90.00
_cell.angle_beta   90.00
_cell.angle_gamma   90.00
#
_symmetry.space_group_name_H-M   'P 1'
#
loop_
_entity.id
_entity.type
_entity.pdbx_description
1 polymer ?
#
loop_
_entity_poly.entity_id
_entity_poly.type
_entity_poly.pdbx_seq_one_letter_code
_entity_poly.pdbx_strand_id
1 'polypeptide(L)'
;MNMSYADQIFIQNCNDILEHGVWDTDYDVRPVWEDGTPAHTIKRFGIVNRYDLTREFPVITLRRTAFKSAVDELLWIWQKKSNNIHDLNSHIWDS
;
A
#
# COMPACT_ATOMS: atom_id res chain seq x y z
N MET A 1 -13.21 -9.32 19.79
CA MET A 1 -13.53 -9.32 18.34
C MET A 1 -12.43 -10.08 17.63
N ASN A 2 -12.77 -10.98 16.70
CA ASN A 2 -11.76 -11.70 15.93
C ASN A 2 -11.21 -10.75 14.85
N MET A 3 -9.89 -10.66 14.69
CA MET A 3 -9.27 -9.87 13.60
C MET A 3 -9.65 -10.46 12.24
N SER A 4 -9.85 -9.62 11.22
CA SER A 4 -10.02 -10.10 9.83
C SER A 4 -8.76 -10.83 9.37
N TYR A 5 -8.90 -11.74 8.41
CA TYR A 5 -7.73 -12.43 7.87
C TYR A 5 -6.80 -11.46 7.10
N ALA A 6 -7.36 -10.43 6.44
CA ALA A 6 -6.57 -9.34 5.88
C ALA A 6 -5.70 -8.60 6.91
N ASP A 7 -6.24 -8.34 8.12
CA ASP A 7 -5.47 -7.70 9.19
C ASP A 7 -4.36 -8.60 9.73
N GLN A 8 -4.64 -9.91 9.89
CA GLN A 8 -3.65 -10.88 10.35
C GLN A 8 -2.46 -10.96 9.39
N ILE A 9 -2.73 -11.09 8.09
CA ILE A 9 -1.70 -11.14 7.05
C ILE A 9 -0.91 -9.82 6.98
N PHE A 10 -1.59 -8.68 7.11
CA PHE A 10 -0.92 -7.38 7.12
C PHE A 10 0.07 -7.27 8.30
N ILE A 11 -0.37 -7.59 9.53
CA ILE A 11 0.51 -7.55 10.71
C ILE A 11 1.66 -8.53 10.59
N GLN A 12 1.40 -9.76 10.13
CA GLN A 12 2.44 -10.77 9.94
C GLN A 12 3.52 -10.29 8.95
N ASN A 13 3.12 -9.70 7.83
CA ASN A 13 4.06 -9.16 6.85
C ASN A 13 4.87 -7.99 7.42
N CYS A 14 4.24 -7.08 8.18
CA CYS A 14 4.95 -6.01 8.85
C CYS A 14 5.99 -6.56 9.84
N ASN A 15 5.62 -7.54 10.65
CA ASN A 15 6.55 -8.17 11.61
C ASN A 15 7.72 -8.86 10.88
N ASP A 16 7.47 -9.62 9.81
CA ASP A 16 8.56 -10.25 9.04
C ASP A 16 9.50 -9.23 8.39
N ILE A 17 8.96 -8.12 7.90
CA ILE A 17 9.78 -7.01 7.37
C ILE A 17 10.64 -6.41 8.49
N LEU A 18 10.08 -6.16 9.67
CA LEU A 18 10.80 -5.55 10.79
C LEU A 18 11.87 -6.48 11.38
N GLU A 19 11.59 -7.78 11.47
CA GLU A 19 12.48 -8.76 12.08
C GLU A 19 13.54 -9.30 11.12
N HIS A 20 13.19 -9.50 9.84
CA HIS A 20 14.03 -10.21 8.86
C HIS A 20 14.24 -9.43 7.54
N GLY A 21 13.84 -8.16 7.49
CA GLY A 21 14.05 -7.31 6.33
C GLY A 21 15.50 -6.86 6.16
N VAL A 22 15.80 -6.36 4.97
CA VAL A 22 17.12 -5.81 4.61
C VAL A 22 17.00 -4.29 4.55
N TRP A 23 17.93 -3.61 5.22
CA TRP A 23 18.04 -2.15 5.19
C TRP A 23 18.73 -1.66 3.91
N ASP A 24 18.42 -0.45 3.49
CA ASP A 24 19.14 0.27 2.43
C ASP A 24 20.05 1.40 2.94
N THR A 25 20.41 1.37 4.23
CA THR A 25 21.24 2.40 4.89
C THR A 25 22.65 2.56 4.31
N ASP A 26 23.15 1.55 3.61
CA ASP A 26 24.48 1.57 2.98
C ASP A 26 24.47 2.18 1.56
N TYR A 27 23.30 2.63 1.09
CA TYR A 27 23.12 3.17 -0.27
C TYR A 27 22.66 4.63 -0.23
N ASP A 28 23.04 5.38 -1.27
CA ASP A 28 22.54 6.73 -1.49
C ASP A 28 21.10 6.66 -2.02
N VAL A 29 20.13 7.04 -1.18
CA VAL A 29 18.69 6.97 -1.48
C VAL A 29 18.16 8.34 -1.91
N ARG A 30 17.44 8.37 -3.03
CA ARG A 30 16.80 9.60 -3.55
C ARG A 30 15.67 10.14 -2.65
N PRO A 31 14.78 9.31 -2.08
CA PRO A 31 13.71 9.81 -1.21
C PRO A 31 14.28 10.48 0.04
N VAL A 32 13.72 11.64 0.40
CA VAL A 32 14.08 12.41 1.60
C VAL A 32 12.83 12.76 2.39
N TRP A 33 12.99 12.95 3.70
CA TRP A 33 11.96 13.53 4.56
C TRP A 33 11.83 15.04 4.33
N GLU A 34 10.80 15.66 4.92
CA GLU A 34 10.56 17.10 4.81
C GLU A 34 11.71 17.97 5.35
N ASP A 35 12.49 17.43 6.30
CA ASP A 35 13.69 18.07 6.86
C ASP A 35 14.95 17.87 5.99
N GLY A 36 14.83 17.19 4.84
CA GLY A 36 15.91 16.91 3.91
C GLY A 36 16.77 15.69 4.27
N THR A 37 16.50 15.00 5.38
CA THR A 37 17.23 13.78 5.74
C THR A 37 16.84 12.60 4.83
N PRO A 38 17.78 11.69 4.47
CA PRO A 38 17.46 10.53 3.63
C PRO A 38 16.39 9.62 4.26
N ALA A 39 15.38 9.22 3.46
CA ALA A 39 14.29 8.35 3.89
C ALA A 39 14.59 6.88 3.59
N HIS A 40 15.39 6.26 4.46
CA HIS A 40 15.75 4.84 4.38
C HIS A 40 14.58 3.89 4.66
N THR A 41 14.66 2.69 4.09
CA THR A 41 13.62 1.65 4.22
C THR A 41 14.18 0.30 4.65
N ILE A 42 13.32 -0.50 5.29
CA ILE A 42 13.53 -1.93 5.51
C ILE A 42 12.55 -2.71 4.63
N LYS A 43 13.03 -3.73 3.91
CA LYS A 43 12.25 -4.45 2.89
C LYS A 43 12.48 -5.95 2.90
N ARG A 44 11.45 -6.70 2.51
CA ARG A 44 11.49 -8.15 2.33
C ARG A 44 11.10 -8.48 0.89
N PHE A 45 11.88 -9.34 0.25
CA PHE A 45 11.63 -9.74 -1.14
C PHE A 45 10.66 -10.93 -1.20
N GLY A 46 9.70 -10.87 -2.12
CA GLY A 46 8.89 -12.05 -2.51
C GLY A 46 7.75 -12.43 -1.56
N ILE A 47 7.16 -11.50 -0.82
CA ILE A 47 5.96 -11.78 -0.02
C ILE A 47 4.77 -12.10 -0.95
N VAL A 48 4.06 -13.20 -0.68
CA VAL A 48 2.87 -13.63 -1.41
C VAL A 48 1.70 -13.80 -0.47
N ASN A 49 0.63 -13.03 -0.69
CA ASN A 49 -0.61 -13.12 0.07
C ASN A 49 -1.70 -13.82 -0.74
N ARG A 50 -2.45 -14.72 -0.12
CA ARG A 50 -3.58 -15.45 -0.75
C ARG A 50 -4.84 -15.23 0.06
N TYR A 51 -5.91 -14.85 -0.63
CA TYR A 51 -7.21 -14.57 -0.04
C TYR A 51 -8.28 -15.45 -0.68
N ASP A 52 -9.11 -16.06 0.16
CA ASP A 52 -10.33 -16.73 -0.28
C ASP A 52 -11.50 -15.74 -0.26
N LEU A 53 -11.86 -15.25 -1.44
CA LEU A 53 -12.89 -14.22 -1.60
C LEU A 53 -14.31 -14.71 -1.27
N THR A 54 -14.52 -16.02 -1.13
CA THR A 54 -15.80 -16.57 -0.68
C THR A 54 -16.02 -16.38 0.82
N ARG A 55 -14.95 -16.09 1.58
CA ARG A 55 -14.98 -15.97 3.04
C ARG A 55 -15.06 -14.52 3.50
N GLU A 56 -14.22 -13.66 2.96
CA GLU A 56 -14.22 -12.23 3.30
C GLU A 56 -13.66 -11.37 2.15
N PHE A 57 -14.01 -10.08 2.18
CA PHE A 57 -13.40 -9.10 1.30
C PHE A 57 -12.05 -8.66 1.89
N PRO A 58 -10.94 -8.73 1.12
CA PRO A 58 -9.59 -8.51 1.64
C PRO A 58 -9.28 -7.02 1.84
N VAL A 59 -9.86 -6.44 2.89
CA VAL A 59 -9.62 -5.05 3.30
C VAL A 59 -9.22 -5.02 4.77
N ILE A 60 -8.20 -4.21 5.08
CA ILE A 60 -7.76 -4.03 6.47
C ILE A 60 -8.81 -3.24 7.26
N THR A 61 -8.98 -3.60 8.53
CA THR A 61 -9.86 -2.92 9.50
C THR A 61 -9.09 -2.20 10.60
N LEU A 62 -7.76 -2.35 10.65
CA LEU A 62 -6.87 -1.65 11.58
C LEU A 62 -6.90 -0.12 11.44
N ARG A 63 -7.22 0.37 10.23
CA ARG A 63 -7.39 1.80 9.95
C ARG A 63 -8.36 1.99 8.80
N ARG A 64 -8.93 3.20 8.72
CA ARG A 64 -9.78 3.58 7.59
C ARG A 64 -8.97 3.54 6.29
N THR A 65 -9.45 2.76 5.33
CA THR A 65 -8.90 2.72 3.97
C THR A 65 -9.68 3.69 3.07
N ALA A 66 -8.99 4.40 2.18
CA ALA A 66 -9.60 5.32 1.20
C ALA A 66 -10.30 4.56 0.05
N PHE A 67 -11.19 3.62 0.39
CA PHE A 67 -11.79 2.67 -0.53
C PHE A 67 -12.56 3.34 -1.68
N LYS A 68 -13.28 4.43 -1.40
CA LYS A 68 -14.00 5.19 -2.43
C LYS A 68 -13.05 5.75 -3.49
N SER A 69 -11.92 6.33 -3.07
CA SER A 69 -10.91 6.88 -3.97
C SER A 69 -10.21 5.77 -4.77
N ALA A 70 -9.93 4.62 -4.15
CA ALA A 70 -9.37 3.47 -4.84
C ALA A 70 -10.31 2.91 -5.93
N VAL A 71 -11.62 2.90 -5.69
CA VAL A 71 -12.61 2.51 -6.71
C VAL A 71 -12.70 3.55 -7.84
N ASP A 72 -12.66 4.85 -7.52
CA ASP A 72 -12.66 5.91 -8.54
C ASP A 72 -11.44 5.81 -9.45
N GLU A 73 -10.25 5.60 -8.88
CA GLU A 73 -9.00 5.36 -9.62
C GLU A 73 -9.08 4.10 -10.50
N LEU A 74 -9.61 2.99 -9.97
CA LEU A 74 -9.82 1.76 -10.75
C LEU A 74 -10.70 2.02 -11.99
N LEU A 75 -11.78 2.79 -11.83
CA LEU A 75 -12.68 3.14 -12.94
C LEU A 75 -12.02 4.12 -13.91
N TRP A 76 -11.25 5.10 -13.44
CA TRP A 76 -10.50 6.00 -14.31
C TRP A 76 -9.51 5.24 -15.21
N ILE A 77 -8.75 4.29 -14.64
CA ILE A 77 -7.76 3.48 -15.38
C ILE A 77 -8.44 2.47 -16.31
N TRP A 78 -9.39 1.67 -15.81
CA TRP A 78 -9.88 0.50 -16.57
C TRP A 78 -11.18 0.74 -17.33
N GLN A 79 -12.08 1.54 -16.77
CA GLN A 79 -13.37 1.83 -17.41
C GLN A 79 -13.23 3.02 -18.37
N LYS A 80 -12.68 4.16 -17.91
CA LYS A 80 -12.47 5.33 -18.77
C LYS A 80 -11.26 5.16 -19.68
N LYS A 81 -10.24 4.39 -19.24
CA LYS A 81 -8.96 4.22 -19.95
C LYS A 81 -8.32 5.59 -20.24
N SER A 82 -8.48 6.51 -19.31
CA SER A 82 -7.98 7.87 -19.44
C SER A 82 -6.61 7.99 -18.79
N ASN A 83 -5.76 8.82 -19.40
CA ASN A 83 -4.52 9.31 -18.82
C ASN A 83 -4.61 10.80 -18.45
N ASN A 84 -5.79 11.42 -18.59
CA ASN A 84 -6.04 12.80 -18.19
C ASN A 84 -6.44 12.85 -16.72
N ILE A 85 -5.64 13.53 -15.90
CA ILE A 85 -5.86 13.67 -14.46
C ILE A 85 -7.17 14.38 -14.12
N HIS A 86 -7.67 15.25 -15.01
CA HIS A 86 -8.96 15.95 -14.81
C HIS A 86 -10.18 15.01 -14.89
N ASP A 87 -9.99 13.77 -15.36
CA ASP A 87 -11.03 12.74 -15.35
C ASP A 87 -11.08 11.94 -14.03
N LEU A 88 -10.14 12.19 -13.10
CA LEU A 88 -10.07 11.57 -11.79
C LEU A 88 -10.55 12.57 -10.73
N ASN A 89 -11.40 12.15 -9.77
CA ASN A 89 -11.89 13.08 -8.74
C ASN A 89 -10.88 13.30 -7.60
N SER A 90 -9.88 12.41 -7.48
CA SER A 90 -8.83 12.50 -6.48
C SER A 90 -7.63 13.29 -6.98
N HIS A 91 -7.04 14.09 -6.09
CA HIS A 91 -5.86 14.91 -6.36
C HIS A 91 -4.52 14.21 -6.03
N ILE A 92 -4.52 12.89 -5.77
CA ILE A 92 -3.27 12.18 -5.42
C ILE A 92 -2.29 12.05 -6.59
N TRP A 93 -2.72 12.34 -7.83
CA TRP A 93 -1.91 12.32 -9.04
C TRP A 93 -1.51 13.72 -9.53
N ASP A 94 -1.76 14.78 -8.74
CA ASP A 94 -1.46 16.17 -9.12
C ASP A 94 0.03 16.54 -8.90
N SER A 95 0.80 15.69 -8.20
CA SER A 95 2.19 15.93 -7.77
C SER A 95 3.24 15.69 -8.85
#